data_AF-A0A0R3TPW8-F1
#
_entry.id   AF-A0A0R3TPW8-F1
#
_cell.length_a   1.000
_cell.length_b   1.000
_cell.length_c   1.000
_cell.angle_alpha   90.00
_cell.angle_beta   90.00
_cell.angle_gamma   90.00
#
_symmetry.space_group_name_H-M   'P 1'
#
loop_
_entity.id
_entity.type
_entity.pdbx_description
1 polymer ?
#
loop_
_entity_poly.entity_id
_entity_poly.type
_entity_poly.pdbx_seq_one_letter_code
_entity_poly.pdbx_strand_id
1 'polypeptide(L)'
;LRVDLHPKVLYFQKVNHFPATFYLGRKDQLWRGISLMQRTQGLEEFGFIPRTFCIPKELELLEKEWIAEGEPHYWIIKPPAKARGIGIQVATKWSQILKANDVIVQKYISNPFLINNAKFDLRIYVFLYSVYPLIIYIHKEGLVRFASHQ
;
A
#
# COMPACT_ATOMS: atom_id res chain seq x y z
N LEU A 1 11.86 21.09 14.90
CA LEU A 1 12.33 20.00 14.00
C LEU A 1 12.08 20.43 12.54
N ARG A 2 13.01 21.21 11.98
CA ARG A 2 13.01 21.57 10.55
C ARG A 2 13.56 20.36 9.79
N VAL A 3 12.71 19.70 9.02
CA VAL A 3 13.18 18.76 8.00
C VAL A 3 13.26 19.57 6.71
N ASP A 4 14.44 20.10 6.42
CA ASP A 4 14.73 20.88 5.22
C ASP A 4 14.61 19.98 3.97
N LEU A 5 13.42 19.93 3.37
CA LEU A 5 13.16 19.14 2.16
C LEU A 5 13.00 20.00 0.90
N HIS A 6 12.97 21.32 1.06
CA HIS A 6 13.09 22.27 -0.06
C HIS A 6 13.96 23.47 0.34
N PRO A 7 15.28 23.31 0.51
CA PRO A 7 16.17 24.38 0.97
C PRO A 7 16.32 25.57 0.01
N LYS A 8 15.49 25.69 -1.05
CA LYS A 8 15.59 26.72 -2.11
C LYS A 8 14.24 27.25 -2.62
N VAL A 9 13.13 27.01 -1.92
CA VAL A 9 11.81 27.51 -2.36
C VAL A 9 11.52 28.84 -1.66
N LEU A 10 11.32 29.89 -2.44
CA LEU A 10 10.94 31.22 -1.97
C LEU A 10 9.47 31.23 -1.53
N TYR A 11 9.11 32.17 -0.63
CA TYR A 11 7.79 32.19 0.00
C TYR A 11 6.60 32.28 -0.98
N PHE A 12 6.81 32.86 -2.17
CA PHE A 12 5.79 33.00 -3.22
C PHE A 12 5.75 31.82 -4.20
N GLN A 13 6.76 30.94 -4.17
CA GLN A 13 6.83 29.79 -5.05
C GLN A 13 5.94 28.67 -4.51
N LYS A 14 5.35 27.91 -5.44
CA LYS A 14 4.55 26.72 -5.12
C LYS A 14 5.19 25.51 -5.77
N VAL A 15 5.21 24.40 -5.04
CA VAL A 15 5.63 23.09 -5.53
C VAL A 15 4.45 22.13 -5.42
N ASN A 16 4.40 21.13 -6.29
CA ASN A 16 3.28 20.17 -6.37
C ASN A 16 3.48 18.91 -5.50
N HIS A 17 4.53 18.88 -4.68
CA HIS A 17 4.81 17.79 -3.76
C HIS A 17 5.13 18.32 -2.37
N PHE A 18 4.52 17.72 -1.35
CA PHE A 18 4.96 17.93 0.01
C PHE A 18 6.29 17.19 0.25
N PRO A 19 7.15 17.76 1.10
CA PRO A 19 8.18 17.02 1.82
C PRO A 19 7.68 15.65 2.30
N ALA A 20 8.54 14.64 2.18
CA ALA A 20 8.34 13.32 2.77
C ALA A 20 7.10 12.54 2.29
N THR A 21 6.58 12.87 1.10
CA THR A 21 5.49 12.10 0.43
C THR A 21 5.82 10.63 0.23
N PHE A 22 7.09 10.22 0.30
CA PHE A 22 7.50 8.82 0.24
C PHE A 22 6.94 7.97 1.39
N TYR A 23 6.53 8.56 2.53
CA TYR A 23 5.83 7.81 3.58
C TYR A 23 4.46 7.27 3.12
N LEU A 24 3.82 7.94 2.16
CA LEU A 24 2.58 7.49 1.54
C LEU A 24 2.83 6.74 0.23
N GLY A 25 3.84 7.17 -0.54
CA GLY A 25 4.12 6.64 -1.87
C GLY A 25 4.88 5.30 -1.89
N ARG A 26 5.69 5.02 -0.87
CA ARG A 26 6.38 3.73 -0.74
C ARG A 26 5.55 2.76 0.08
N LYS A 27 5.34 1.56 -0.45
CA LYS A 27 4.42 0.58 0.14
C LYS A 27 4.85 0.13 1.54
N ASP A 28 6.16 0.03 1.80
CA ASP A 28 6.75 -0.39 3.08
C ASP A 28 6.53 0.68 4.15
N GLN A 29 6.72 1.96 3.78
CA GLN A 29 6.51 3.08 4.68
C GLN A 29 5.01 3.30 4.96
N LEU A 30 4.17 3.16 3.93
CA LEU A 30 2.72 3.24 4.07
C LEU A 30 2.21 2.17 5.04
N TRP A 31 2.67 0.92 4.88
CA TRP A 31 2.31 -0.16 5.79
C TRP A 31 2.77 0.11 7.22
N ARG A 32 4.00 0.59 7.44
CA ARG A 32 4.49 0.93 8.79
C ARG A 32 3.61 1.98 9.47
N GLY A 33 3.20 3.01 8.73
CA GLY A 33 2.28 4.03 9.23
C GLY A 33 0.92 3.44 9.62
N ILE A 34 0.33 2.64 8.72
CA ILE A 34 -0.97 2.00 8.98
C ILE A 34 -0.89 1.01 10.15
N SER A 35 0.14 0.18 10.22
CA SER A 35 0.33 -0.80 11.30
C SER A 35 0.47 -0.13 12.66
N LEU A 36 1.15 1.03 12.72
CA LEU A 36 1.20 1.84 13.92
C LEU A 36 -0.21 2.31 14.31
N MET A 37 -0.97 2.85 13.36
CA MET A 37 -2.34 3.34 13.60
C MET A 37 -3.29 2.21 14.02
N GLN A 38 -3.16 1.00 13.45
CA GLN A 38 -3.93 -0.16 13.89
C GLN A 38 -3.67 -0.51 15.36
N ARG A 39 -2.43 -0.37 15.84
CA ARG A 39 -2.06 -0.65 17.24
C ARG A 39 -2.51 0.45 18.19
N THR A 40 -2.49 1.71 17.76
CA THR A 40 -2.79 2.85 18.64
C THR A 40 -4.24 3.29 18.59
N GLN A 41 -4.95 3.09 17.47
CA GLN A 41 -6.34 3.51 17.25
C GLN A 41 -7.30 2.34 17.00
N GLY A 42 -6.79 1.12 16.84
CA GLY A 42 -7.60 -0.09 16.68
C GLY A 42 -7.92 -0.45 15.23
N LEU A 43 -8.43 -1.67 15.06
CA LEU A 43 -8.76 -2.24 13.75
C LEU A 43 -10.12 -1.77 13.21
N GLU A 44 -10.99 -1.20 14.03
CA GLU A 44 -12.26 -0.64 13.55
C GLU A 44 -12.02 0.51 12.56
N GLU A 45 -11.11 1.42 12.91
CA GLU A 45 -10.76 2.58 12.08
C GLU A 45 -9.70 2.27 11.01
N PHE A 46 -8.74 1.38 11.31
CA PHE A 46 -7.59 1.11 10.43
C PHE A 46 -7.54 -0.32 9.87
N GLY A 47 -8.63 -1.08 9.95
CA GLY A 47 -8.74 -2.46 9.46
C GLY A 47 -9.01 -2.62 7.95
N PHE A 48 -9.06 -1.51 7.20
CA PHE A 48 -9.38 -1.51 5.77
C PHE A 48 -8.26 -2.01 4.85
N ILE A 49 -7.11 -2.42 5.41
CA ILE A 49 -5.94 -2.90 4.66
C ILE A 49 -5.74 -4.39 4.94
N PRO A 50 -5.57 -5.24 3.90
CA PRO A 50 -5.29 -6.66 4.09
C PRO A 50 -4.02 -6.89 4.90
N ARG A 51 -3.94 -8.03 5.61
CA ARG A 51 -2.74 -8.44 6.37
C ARG A 51 -1.50 -8.30 5.50
N THR A 52 -0.46 -7.65 6.03
CA THR A 52 0.73 -7.23 5.28
C THR A 52 1.98 -7.42 6.13
N PHE A 53 3.07 -7.84 5.51
CA PHE A 53 4.35 -8.13 6.16
C PHE A 53 5.52 -7.64 5.30
N CYS A 54 6.52 -7.03 5.92
CA CYS A 54 7.77 -6.59 5.31
C CYS A 54 8.85 -7.66 5.49
N ILE A 55 9.28 -8.26 4.39
CA ILE A 55 10.31 -9.30 4.37
C ILE A 55 11.68 -8.65 4.14
N PRO A 56 12.73 -9.05 4.87
CA PRO A 56 12.82 -10.23 5.76
C PRO A 56 12.36 -10.00 7.21
N LYS A 57 12.17 -8.76 7.64
CA LYS A 57 11.97 -8.41 9.07
C LYS A 57 10.79 -9.11 9.74
N GLU A 58 9.70 -9.36 9.01
CA GLU A 58 8.45 -9.92 9.53
C GLU A 58 8.19 -11.34 9.01
N LEU A 59 9.24 -12.05 8.55
CA LEU A 59 9.10 -13.39 7.97
C LEU A 59 8.50 -14.42 8.94
N GLU A 60 8.97 -14.44 10.19
CA GLU A 60 8.45 -15.36 11.21
C GLU A 60 6.97 -15.12 11.53
N LEU A 61 6.53 -13.85 11.50
CA LEU A 61 5.12 -13.51 11.70
C LEU A 61 4.28 -13.97 10.51
N LEU A 62 4.77 -13.76 9.30
CA LEU A 62 4.13 -14.24 8.08
C LEU A 62 4.06 -15.78 8.07
N GLU A 63 5.07 -16.49 8.55
CA GLU A 63 5.08 -17.96 8.61
C GLU A 63 4.01 -18.49 9.55
N LYS A 64 3.86 -17.90 10.74
CA LYS A 64 2.78 -18.25 11.68
C LYS A 64 1.41 -18.06 11.06
N GLU A 65 1.21 -16.94 10.37
CA GLU A 65 -0.03 -16.62 9.67
C GLU A 65 -0.30 -17.54 8.49
N TRP A 66 0.73 -17.87 7.72
CA TRP A 66 0.65 -18.83 6.62
C TRP A 66 0.18 -20.20 7.11
N ILE A 67 0.79 -20.72 8.19
CA ILE A 67 0.41 -22.02 8.76
C ILE A 67 -1.03 -21.97 9.31
N ALA A 68 -1.39 -20.90 10.03
CA ALA A 68 -2.70 -20.77 10.64
C ALA A 68 -3.85 -20.62 9.62
N GLU A 69 -3.58 -20.03 8.45
CA GLU A 69 -4.57 -19.84 7.39
C GLU A 69 -5.04 -21.16 6.75
N GLY A 70 -4.15 -22.14 6.63
CA GLY A 70 -4.41 -23.37 5.87
C GLY A 70 -4.53 -23.13 4.36
N GLU A 71 -4.61 -24.22 3.59
CA GLU A 71 -4.69 -24.14 2.13
C GLU A 71 -6.12 -23.88 1.63
N PRO A 72 -6.30 -23.20 0.46
CA PRO A 72 -5.28 -22.69 -0.45
C PRO A 72 -4.74 -21.30 -0.09
N HIS A 73 -3.46 -21.06 -0.36
CA HIS A 73 -2.82 -19.77 -0.13
C HIS A 73 -2.84 -18.86 -1.35
N TYR A 74 -3.20 -17.60 -1.11
CA TYR A 74 -3.09 -16.52 -2.09
C TYR A 74 -2.52 -15.28 -1.42
N TRP A 75 -1.27 -15.00 -1.72
CA TRP A 75 -0.54 -13.84 -1.22
C TRP A 75 0.07 -13.09 -2.39
N ILE A 76 0.20 -11.77 -2.29
CA ILE A 76 0.77 -10.93 -3.33
C ILE A 76 2.09 -10.33 -2.83
N ILE A 77 3.16 -10.64 -3.54
CA ILE A 77 4.50 -10.09 -3.35
C ILE A 77 4.60 -8.78 -4.13
N LYS A 78 5.07 -7.72 -3.48
CA LYS A 78 5.19 -6.37 -4.07
C LYS A 78 6.54 -5.75 -3.71
N PRO A 79 7.28 -5.20 -4.68
CA PRO A 79 8.46 -4.39 -4.38
C PRO A 79 8.04 -3.05 -3.74
N PRO A 80 8.81 -2.53 -2.77
CA PRO A 80 8.42 -1.37 -1.96
C PRO A 80 8.24 -0.10 -2.80
N ALA A 81 9.21 0.20 -3.68
CA ALA A 81 9.30 1.46 -4.43
C ALA A 81 9.09 1.31 -5.95
N LYS A 82 8.63 0.16 -6.47
CA LYS A 82 8.31 -0.01 -7.90
C LYS A 82 6.85 0.30 -8.22
N ALA A 83 6.59 0.67 -9.47
CA ALA A 83 5.27 1.01 -10.01
C ALA A 83 4.94 0.17 -11.27
N ARG A 84 3.73 0.35 -11.82
CA ARG A 84 3.24 -0.30 -13.06
C ARG A 84 3.22 -1.83 -13.02
N GLY A 85 3.03 -2.43 -11.84
CA GLY A 85 2.99 -3.89 -11.69
C GLY A 85 4.35 -4.58 -11.77
N ILE A 86 5.44 -3.85 -11.97
CA ILE A 86 6.78 -4.44 -12.14
C ILE A 86 7.20 -5.17 -10.86
N GLY A 87 7.50 -6.46 -11.00
CA GLY A 87 7.93 -7.33 -9.92
C GLY A 87 6.81 -7.77 -8.97
N ILE A 88 5.55 -7.53 -9.31
CA ILE A 88 4.41 -8.06 -8.56
C ILE A 88 4.18 -9.51 -8.96
N GLN A 89 4.01 -10.38 -7.96
CA GLN A 89 3.77 -11.80 -8.17
C GLN A 89 2.73 -12.30 -7.16
N VAL A 90 1.91 -13.28 -7.55
CA VAL A 90 1.06 -14.01 -6.62
C VAL A 90 1.82 -15.26 -6.17
N ALA A 91 1.97 -15.40 -4.85
CA ALA A 91 2.54 -16.56 -4.19
C ALA A 91 1.43 -17.46 -3.66
N THR A 92 1.49 -18.73 -4.06
CA THR A 92 0.61 -19.81 -3.58
C THR A 92 1.40 -20.88 -2.82
N LYS A 93 2.73 -20.84 -2.88
CA LYS A 93 3.63 -21.75 -2.19
C LYS A 93 4.63 -20.98 -1.33
N TRP A 94 4.94 -21.49 -0.15
CA TRP A 94 5.90 -20.87 0.79
C TRP A 94 7.28 -20.67 0.17
N SER A 95 7.74 -21.60 -0.67
CA SER A 95 9.03 -21.50 -1.36
C SER A 95 9.15 -20.28 -2.27
N GLN A 96 8.05 -19.66 -2.71
CA GLN A 96 8.07 -18.41 -3.47
C GLN A 96 8.35 -17.21 -2.56
N ILE A 97 7.85 -17.23 -1.31
CA ILE A 97 8.12 -16.22 -0.30
C ILE A 97 9.60 -16.24 0.11
N LEU A 98 10.15 -17.44 0.35
CA LEU A 98 11.55 -17.60 0.77
C LEU A 98 12.57 -17.11 -0.27
N LYS A 99 12.19 -17.09 -1.54
CA LYS A 99 13.02 -16.56 -2.64
C LYS A 99 12.93 -15.03 -2.77
N ALA A 100 11.98 -14.41 -2.10
CA ALA A 100 11.78 -12.98 -2.17
C ALA A 100 12.55 -12.26 -1.06
N ASN A 101 13.27 -11.21 -1.42
CA ASN A 101 13.99 -10.37 -0.48
C ASN A 101 13.65 -8.89 -0.70
N ASP A 102 13.63 -8.11 0.36
CA ASP A 102 13.27 -6.69 0.35
C ASP A 102 11.91 -6.40 -0.33
N VAL A 103 10.91 -7.21 0.03
CA VAL A 103 9.55 -7.14 -0.50
C VAL A 103 8.52 -6.95 0.59
N ILE A 104 7.31 -6.63 0.16
CA ILE A 104 6.11 -6.66 0.98
C ILE A 104 5.27 -7.82 0.50
N VAL A 105 4.83 -8.63 1.45
CA VAL A 105 3.91 -9.73 1.22
C VAL A 105 2.58 -9.34 1.85
N GLN A 106 1.52 -9.33 1.05
CA GLN A 106 0.19 -8.93 1.50
C GLN A 106 -0.83 -9.99 1.13
N LYS A 107 -1.84 -10.21 1.98
CA LYS A 107 -2.92 -11.15 1.68
C LYS A 107 -3.63 -10.72 0.41
N TYR A 108 -3.78 -11.64 -0.54
CA TYR A 108 -4.50 -11.36 -1.77
C TYR A 108 -6.02 -11.40 -1.50
N ILE A 109 -6.73 -10.37 -1.96
CA ILE A 109 -8.20 -10.34 -1.93
C ILE A 109 -8.69 -11.25 -3.06
N SER A 110 -9.03 -12.50 -2.71
CA SER A 110 -9.43 -13.54 -3.66
C SER A 110 -10.87 -13.40 -4.15
N ASN A 111 -11.74 -12.76 -3.36
CA ASN A 111 -13.14 -12.49 -3.72
C ASN A 111 -13.40 -10.98 -3.86
N PRO A 112 -12.83 -10.30 -4.89
CA PRO A 112 -13.12 -8.89 -5.13
C PRO A 112 -14.52 -8.71 -5.70
N PHE A 113 -15.11 -7.53 -5.51
CA PHE A 113 -16.32 -7.15 -6.25
C PHE A 113 -16.01 -7.06 -7.75
N LEU A 114 -16.91 -7.61 -8.58
CA LEU A 114 -16.76 -7.70 -10.02
C LEU A 114 -17.84 -6.87 -10.72
N ILE A 115 -17.49 -6.23 -11.83
CA ILE A 115 -18.44 -5.62 -12.75
C ILE A 115 -18.33 -6.38 -14.06
N ASN A 116 -19.44 -6.95 -14.54
CA ASN A 116 -19.48 -7.81 -15.73
C ASN A 116 -18.43 -8.95 -15.68
N ASN A 117 -18.31 -9.61 -14.52
CA ASN A 117 -17.31 -10.63 -14.21
C ASN A 117 -15.85 -10.20 -14.39
N ALA A 118 -15.56 -8.91 -14.52
CA ALA A 118 -14.20 -8.39 -14.59
C ALA A 118 -13.77 -7.74 -13.28
N LYS A 119 -12.58 -8.12 -12.81
CA LYS A 119 -11.92 -7.43 -11.69
C LYS A 119 -11.55 -6.02 -12.11
N PHE A 120 -11.70 -5.06 -11.20
CA PHE A 120 -11.28 -3.68 -11.42
C PHE A 120 -10.63 -3.09 -10.19
N ASP A 121 -10.00 -1.93 -10.38
CA ASP A 121 -9.58 -1.05 -9.29
C ASP A 121 -10.04 0.39 -9.54
N LEU A 122 -10.14 1.16 -8.46
CA LEU A 122 -10.52 2.58 -8.51
C LEU A 122 -9.29 3.46 -8.35
N ARG A 123 -9.14 4.43 -9.25
CA ARG A 123 -8.23 5.56 -9.08
C ARG A 123 -9.01 6.78 -8.61
N ILE A 124 -8.86 7.09 -7.33
CA ILE A 124 -9.40 8.30 -6.71
C ILE A 124 -8.30 9.35 -6.68
N TYR A 125 -8.62 10.59 -7.07
CA TYR A 125 -7.69 11.71 -7.04
C TYR A 125 -7.91 12.54 -5.77
N VAL A 126 -6.85 12.71 -4.99
CA VAL A 126 -6.86 13.48 -3.74
C VAL A 126 -5.84 14.61 -3.85
N PHE A 127 -6.28 15.83 -3.55
CA PHE A 127 -5.44 17.02 -3.50
C PHE A 127 -5.26 17.48 -2.05
N LEU A 128 -4.07 17.27 -1.52
CA LEU A 128 -3.65 17.84 -0.25
C LEU A 128 -3.24 19.30 -0.52
N TYR A 129 -4.00 20.27 -0.02
CA TYR A 129 -3.71 21.68 -0.23
C TYR A 129 -2.79 22.24 0.87
N SER A 130 -3.04 21.82 2.12
CA SER A 130 -2.29 22.27 3.29
C SER A 130 -2.25 21.17 4.33
N VAL A 131 -1.15 21.12 5.10
CA VAL A 131 -0.98 20.22 6.25
C VAL A 131 -1.16 20.94 7.59
N TYR A 132 -1.08 22.27 7.60
CA TYR A 132 -1.25 23.08 8.80
C TYR A 132 -1.89 24.45 8.44
N PRO A 133 -3.23 24.57 8.52
CA PRO A 133 -4.20 23.53 8.91
C PRO A 133 -4.32 22.42 7.85
N LEU A 134 -4.82 21.25 8.24
CA LEU A 134 -5.05 20.14 7.31
C LEU A 134 -6.23 20.45 6.39
N ILE A 135 -5.98 20.54 5.08
CA ILE A 135 -7.00 20.79 4.06
C ILE A 135 -6.80 19.78 2.93
N ILE A 136 -7.80 18.91 2.75
CA ILE A 136 -7.80 17.82 1.76
C ILE A 136 -9.05 17.94 0.90
N TYR A 137 -8.86 17.84 -0.42
CA TYR A 137 -9.94 17.78 -1.40
C TYR A 137 -9.93 16.42 -2.10
N ILE A 138 -11.12 15.86 -2.34
CA ILE A 138 -11.31 14.66 -3.16
C ILE A 138 -11.97 15.10 -4.46
N HIS A 139 -11.38 14.73 -5.60
CA HIS A 139 -11.98 15.04 -6.89
C HIS A 139 -13.26 14.22 -7.10
N LYS A 140 -14.30 14.83 -7.68
CA LYS A 140 -15.61 14.18 -7.90
C LYS A 140 -15.52 13.03 -8.90
N GLU A 141 -14.61 13.13 -9.86
CA GLU A 141 -14.36 12.10 -10.87
C GLU A 141 -13.08 11.33 -10.57
N GLY A 142 -13.06 10.06 -11.00
CA GLY A 142 -11.93 9.16 -10.91
C GLY A 142 -11.90 8.21 -12.11
N LEU A 143 -11.01 7.23 -12.09
CA LEU A 143 -10.94 6.20 -13.13
C LEU A 143 -11.28 4.83 -12.57
N VAL A 144 -12.03 4.04 -13.34
CA VAL A 144 -12.20 2.60 -13.10
C VAL A 144 -11.28 1.87 -14.06
N ARG A 145 -10.38 1.03 -13.53
CA ARG A 145 -9.41 0.30 -14.34
C ARG A 145 -9.72 -1.18 -14.28
N PHE A 146 -10.21 -1.71 -15.39
CA PHE A 146 -10.55 -3.12 -15.53
C PHE A 146 -9.31 -3.97 -15.83
N ALA A 147 -9.30 -5.20 -15.32
CA ALA A 147 -8.38 -6.22 -15.78
C ALA A 147 -8.67 -6.54 -17.25
N SER A 148 -7.62 -6.79 -18.03
CA SER A 148 -7.73 -7.08 -19.47
C SER A 148 -8.21 -8.50 -19.77
N HIS A 149 -8.21 -9.38 -18.77
CA HIS A 149 -8.62 -10.78 -18.87
C HIS A 149 -9.62 -11.08 -17.76
N GLN A 150 -10.65 -11.87 -18.07
CA GLN A 150 -11.60 -12.42 -17.11
C GLN A 150 -10.97 -13.57 -16.34
#